data_AF-A0A919QKM4-F1
#
_entry.id   AF-A0A919QKM4-F1
#
_cell.length_a   1.000
_cell.length_b   1.000
_cell.length_c   1.000
_cell.angle_alpha   90.00
_cell.angle_beta   90.00
_cell.angle_gamma   90.00
#
_symmetry.space_group_name_H-M   'P 1'
#
loop_
_entity.id
_entity.type
_entity.pdbx_description
1 polymer ?
#
loop_
_entity_poly.entity_id
_entity_poly.type
_entity_poly.pdbx_seq_one_letter_code
_entity_poly.pdbx_strand_id
1 'polypeptide(L)'
;MEESAEIQYLLDELCVELGFCLPVSEQRRLLVAPLLSVDAFTDATMRAEGLDPLLNKSLRRQVRDKVQRRLPAAEDEPWSRPTG
;
A
#
# COMPACT_ATOMS: atom_id res chain seq x y z
N MET A 1 -13.62 11.41 -1.17
CA MET A 1 -13.90 10.50 -2.31
C MET A 1 -12.67 10.29 -3.21
N GLU A 2 -11.63 11.13 -3.15
CA GLU A 2 -10.41 10.96 -3.96
C GLU A 2 -9.56 9.72 -3.61
N GLU A 3 -9.55 9.32 -2.35
CA GLU A 3 -8.67 8.28 -1.82
C GLU A 3 -8.88 6.88 -2.45
N SER A 4 -10.13 6.52 -2.72
CA SER A 4 -10.45 5.26 -3.40
C SER A 4 -10.00 5.25 -4.87
N ALA A 5 -9.94 6.41 -5.53
CA ALA A 5 -9.45 6.51 -6.91
C ALA A 5 -7.92 6.34 -6.96
N GLU A 6 -7.20 6.93 -6.01
CA GLU A 6 -5.74 6.76 -5.87
C GLU A 6 -5.36 5.31 -5.56
N ILE A 7 -6.10 4.65 -4.67
CA ILE A 7 -5.92 3.22 -4.38
C ILE A 7 -6.23 2.37 -5.62
N GLN A 8 -7.30 2.66 -6.36
CA GLN A 8 -7.63 1.91 -7.57
C GLN A 8 -6.54 2.06 -8.64
N TYR A 9 -5.99 3.26 -8.82
CA TYR A 9 -4.90 3.50 -9.75
C TYR A 9 -3.59 2.85 -9.29
N LEU A 10 -3.33 2.81 -7.99
CA LEU A 10 -2.22 2.04 -7.43
C LEU A 10 -2.33 0.55 -7.74
N LEU A 11 -3.51 -0.04 -7.54
CA LEU A 11 -3.76 -1.46 -7.84
C LEU A 11 -3.60 -1.76 -9.34
N ASP A 12 -4.06 -0.86 -10.22
CA ASP A 12 -3.86 -0.97 -11.66
C ASP A 12 -2.38 -0.91 -12.05
N GLU A 13 -1.63 0.04 -11.51
CA GLU A 13 -0.19 0.15 -11.76
C GLU A 13 0.59 -1.09 -11.26
N LEU A 14 0.22 -1.64 -10.11
CA LEU A 14 0.82 -2.87 -9.61
C LEU A 14 0.50 -4.07 -10.53
N CYS A 15 -0.70 -4.12 -11.09
CA CYS A 15 -1.08 -5.15 -12.06
C CYS A 15 -0.26 -5.04 -13.35
N VAL A 16 -0.15 -3.84 -13.92
CA VAL A 16 0.54 -3.63 -15.20
C VAL A 16 2.05 -3.76 -15.07
N GLU A 17 2.65 -3.18 -14.02
CA GLU A 17 4.11 -3.12 -13.91
C GLU A 17 4.73 -4.29 -13.15
N LEU A 18 4.03 -4.83 -12.15
CA LEU A 18 4.55 -5.91 -11.30
C LEU A 18 3.82 -7.24 -11.46
N GLY A 19 2.74 -7.28 -12.27
CA GLY A 19 1.98 -8.50 -12.53
C GLY A 19 1.01 -8.90 -11.41
N PHE A 20 0.67 -7.99 -10.51
CA PHE A 20 -0.26 -8.24 -9.40
C PHE A 20 -1.71 -8.35 -9.90
N CYS A 21 -2.28 -9.55 -9.91
CA CYS A 21 -3.66 -9.79 -10.30
C CYS A 21 -4.54 -10.06 -9.07
N LEU A 22 -4.82 -9.02 -8.29
CA LEU A 22 -5.65 -9.17 -7.10
C LEU A 22 -7.09 -9.54 -7.49
N PRO A 23 -7.71 -10.53 -6.82
CA PRO A 23 -9.13 -10.81 -6.96
C PRO A 23 -9.99 -9.57 -6.64
N VAL A 24 -11.10 -9.38 -7.35
CA VAL A 24 -12.01 -8.23 -7.15
C VAL A 24 -12.47 -8.08 -5.69
N SER A 25 -12.65 -9.19 -4.98
CA SER A 25 -12.98 -9.19 -3.54
C SER A 25 -11.89 -8.55 -2.68
N GLU A 26 -10.62 -8.83 -3.00
CA GLU A 26 -9.46 -8.26 -2.30
C GLU A 26 -9.24 -6.80 -2.67
N GLN A 27 -9.43 -6.43 -3.93
CA GLN A 27 -9.39 -5.01 -4.34
C GLN A 27 -10.41 -4.19 -3.56
N ARG A 28 -11.65 -4.67 -3.44
CA ARG A 28 -12.70 -4.02 -2.63
C ARG A 28 -12.30 -3.93 -1.16
N ARG A 29 -11.70 -4.99 -0.60
CA ARG A 29 -11.21 -5.00 0.79
C ARG A 29 -10.15 -3.93 1.02
N LEU A 30 -9.21 -3.75 0.09
CA LEU A 30 -8.17 -2.73 0.16
C LEU A 30 -8.73 -1.30 -0.04
N LEU A 31 -9.78 -1.14 -0.85
CA LEU A 31 -10.43 0.15 -1.09
C LEU A 31 -11.25 0.67 0.10
N VAL A 32 -11.81 -0.23 0.91
CA VAL A 32 -12.62 0.12 2.09
C VAL A 32 -11.86 -0.01 3.40
N ALA A 33 -10.64 -0.55 3.35
CA ALA A 33 -9.77 -0.60 4.52
C ALA A 33 -9.38 0.84 4.90
N PRO A 34 -9.34 1.16 6.21
CA PRO A 34 -8.76 2.43 6.65
C PRO A 34 -7.33 2.55 6.09
N LEU A 35 -6.88 3.75 5.69
CA LEU A 35 -5.50 3.97 5.25
C LEU A 35 -4.55 3.53 6.35
N LEU A 36 -4.04 2.31 6.20
CA LEU A 36 -2.97 1.81 7.02
C LEU A 36 -1.67 2.51 6.58
N SER A 37 -0.65 2.45 7.43
CA SER A 37 0.68 2.91 7.04
C SER A 37 1.14 2.26 5.73
N VAL A 38 2.03 2.94 5.00
CA VAL A 38 2.59 2.46 3.73
C VAL A 38 3.06 1.01 3.82
N ASP A 39 3.74 0.64 4.91
CA ASP A 39 4.23 -0.72 5.12
C ASP A 39 3.11 -1.74 5.35
N ALA A 40 2.07 -1.39 6.10
CA ALA A 40 0.93 -2.27 6.35
C ALA A 40 0.08 -2.47 5.09
N PHE A 41 -0.13 -1.42 4.29
CA PHE A 41 -0.82 -1.51 3.00
C PHE A 41 -0.02 -2.36 1.99
N THR A 42 1.30 -2.19 1.95
CA THR A 42 2.21 -3.00 1.13
C THR A 42 2.06 -4.49 1.46
N ASP A 43 2.17 -4.84 2.74
CA ASP A 43 2.08 -6.22 3.19
C ASP A 43 0.69 -6.82 2.91
N ALA A 44 -0.38 -6.04 3.10
CA ALA A 44 -1.74 -6.47 2.81
C ALA A 44 -1.93 -6.76 1.30
N THR A 45 -1.38 -5.91 0.44
CA THR A 45 -1.45 -6.08 -1.02
C THR A 45 -0.71 -7.33 -1.48
N MET A 46 0.49 -7.58 -0.94
CA MET A 46 1.23 -8.81 -1.22
C MET A 46 0.50 -10.06 -0.75
N ARG A 47 -0.07 -10.06 0.45
CA ARG A 47 -0.84 -11.20 0.95
C ARG A 47 -2.12 -11.44 0.16
N ALA A 48 -2.77 -10.37 -0.32
CA ALA A 48 -3.94 -10.47 -1.19
C ALA A 48 -3.62 -11.11 -2.55
N GLU A 49 -2.39 -10.92 -3.04
CA GLU A 49 -1.86 -11.61 -4.23
C GLU A 49 -1.46 -13.07 -3.95
N GLY A 50 -1.46 -13.50 -2.69
CA GLY A 50 -0.97 -14.82 -2.27
C GLY A 50 0.55 -14.89 -2.08
N LEU A 51 1.22 -13.74 -2.00
CA LEU A 51 2.66 -13.63 -1.76
C LEU A 51 2.97 -13.39 -0.28
N ASP A 52 4.07 -13.97 0.19
CA ASP A 52 4.62 -13.66 1.52
C ASP A 52 5.60 -12.46 1.42
N PRO A 53 5.32 -11.33 2.10
CA PRO A 53 6.22 -10.16 2.14
C PRO A 53 7.61 -10.46 2.70
N LEU A 54 7.72 -11.41 3.64
CA LEU A 54 8.97 -11.76 4.30
C LEU A 54 9.89 -12.59 3.39
N LEU A 55 9.30 -13.40 2.52
CA LEU A 55 10.02 -14.21 1.54
C LEU A 55 10.37 -13.41 0.29
N ASN A 56 9.57 -12.40 -0.06
CA ASN A 56 9.70 -11.63 -1.29
C ASN A 56 10.18 -10.18 -1.04
N LYS A 57 11.25 -10.01 -0.27
CA LYS A 57 11.72 -8.68 0.20
C LYS A 57 12.01 -7.67 -0.91
N SER A 58 12.58 -8.11 -2.03
CA SER A 58 12.85 -7.24 -3.19
C SER A 58 11.55 -6.74 -3.84
N LEU A 59 10.59 -7.64 -4.03
CA LEU A 59 9.27 -7.29 -4.56
C LEU A 59 8.49 -6.41 -3.58
N ARG A 60 8.55 -6.73 -2.28
CA ARG A 60 7.99 -5.89 -1.21
C ARG A 60 8.49 -4.46 -1.29
N ARG A 61 9.79 -4.26 -1.51
CA ARG A 61 10.37 -2.92 -1.67
C ARG A 61 9.79 -2.18 -2.88
N GLN A 62 9.64 -2.86 -4.02
CA GLN A 62 9.05 -2.25 -5.22
C GLN A 62 7.59 -1.86 -5.03
N VAL A 63 6.80 -2.74 -4.41
CA VAL A 63 5.40 -2.44 -4.06
C VAL A 63 5.35 -1.25 -3.10
N ARG A 64 6.19 -1.26 -2.05
CA ARG A 64 6.28 -0.17 -1.06
C ARG A 64 6.60 1.18 -1.69
N ASP A 65 7.55 1.22 -2.62
CA ASP A 65 7.95 2.46 -3.29
C ASP A 65 6.79 3.05 -4.12
N LYS A 66 5.95 2.20 -4.72
CA LYS A 66 4.73 2.64 -5.44
C LYS A 66 3.64 3.12 -4.50
N VAL A 67 3.41 2.38 -3.41
CA VAL A 67 2.46 2.72 -2.34
C VAL A 67 2.83 4.07 -1.71
N GLN A 68 4.10 4.29 -1.38
CA GLN A 68 4.61 5.53 -0.76
C GLN A 68 4.45 6.77 -1.65
N ARG A 69 4.49 6.62 -2.98
CA ARG A 69 4.30 7.74 -3.90
C ARG A 69 2.86 8.23 -3.96
N ARG A 70 1.89 7.38 -3.61
CA ARG A 70 0.45 7.67 -3.77
C ARG A 70 -0.29 7.85 -2.47
N LEU A 71 0.03 7.08 -1.44
CA LEU A 71 -0.50 7.37 -0.11
C LEU A 71 0.21 8.62 0.43
N PRO A 72 -0.52 9.64 0.90
CA PRO A 72 0.09 10.66 1.73
C PRO A 72 0.75 9.92 2.88
N ALA A 73 2.00 10.27 3.21
CA ALA A 73 2.60 9.77 4.43
C ALA A 73 1.61 10.08 5.54
N ALA A 74 0.94 9.07 6.08
CA ALA A 74 0.25 9.20 7.36
C ALA A 74 1.31 9.80 8.25
N GLU A 75 1.09 11.04 8.68
CA GLU A 75 2.10 11.80 9.40
C GLU A 75 2.51 10.94 10.59
N ASP A 76 3.66 10.27 10.46
CA ASP A 76 4.48 9.91 11.59
C ASP A 76 4.92 11.27 12.12
N GLU A 77 4.07 11.87 12.95
CA GLU A 77 4.44 13.03 13.74
C GLU A 77 4.94 12.53 15.08
N PRO A 78 6.26 12.26 15.26
CA PRO A 78 6.88 12.38 16.56
C PRO A 78 7.35 13.83 16.70
N TRP A 79 6.43 14.80 16.66
CA TRP A 79 6.77 16.13 17.15
C TRP A 79 6.65 16.18 18.67
N SER A 80 7.67 15.67 19.34
CA SER A 80 8.04 16.19 20.66
C SER A 80 9.10 17.26 20.46
N ARG A 81 8.67 18.51 20.27
CA ARG A 81 9.53 19.65 20.56
C ARG A 81 9.49 19.93 22.06
N PRO A 82 10.61 19.84 22.80
CA PRO A 82 10.69 20.52 24.09
C PRO A 82 10.86 22.01 23.82
N THR A 83 9.93 22.81 24.32
CA THR A 83 10.15 24.25 24.51
C THR A 83 11.11 24.41 25.68
N GLY A 84 12.33 24.84 25.40
CA GLY A 84 13.36 25.18 26.39
C GLY A 84 14.29 26.23 25.84
#